data_AF-A0A4U7CHL5-F1
#
_entry.id   AF-A0A4U7CHL5-F1
#
_cell.length_a   1.000
_cell.length_b   1.000
_cell.length_c   1.000
_cell.angle_alpha   90.00
_cell.angle_beta   90.00
_cell.angle_gamma   90.00
#
_symmetry.space_group_name_H-M   'P 1'
#
loop_
_entity.id
_entity.type
_entity.pdbx_description
1 polymer ?
#
loop_
_entity_poly.entity_id
_entity_poly.type
_entity_poly.pdbx_seq_one_letter_code
_entity_poly.pdbx_strand_id
1 'polypeptide(L)' 'MLDRLGLDRRDRRNLLVVMAVVAAVTAVVSAGTISVRLVVGVIAGLISGVVFVVSTALINRYKPEHW' A
#
# COMPACT_ATOMS: atom_id res chain seq x y z
N MET A 1 -1.02 -14.29 -9.27
CA MET A 1 0.36 -13.80 -9.46
C MET A 1 1.01 -13.34 -8.16
N LEU A 2 0.27 -12.67 -7.24
CA LEU A 2 0.79 -12.25 -5.93
C LEU A 2 1.24 -13.42 -5.02
N ASP A 3 0.64 -14.61 -5.17
CA ASP A 3 1.07 -15.81 -4.43
C ASP A 3 2.51 -16.25 -4.76
N ARG A 4 3.01 -15.94 -5.97
CA ARG A 4 4.42 -16.21 -6.34
C ARG A 4 5.41 -15.21 -5.73
N LEU A 5 4.92 -14.09 -5.18
CA LEU A 5 5.72 -13.07 -4.50
C LEU A 5 5.76 -13.28 -2.98
N GLY A 6 5.18 -14.37 -2.47
CA GLY A 6 5.12 -14.67 -1.04
C GLY A 6 4.16 -13.77 -0.24
N LEU A 7 3.18 -13.14 -0.90
CA LEU A 7 2.17 -12.31 -0.22
C LEU A 7 1.05 -13.18 0.34
N ASP A 8 1.07 -13.38 1.66
CA ASP A 8 0.05 -14.12 2.38
C ASP A 8 -1.31 -13.41 2.31
N ARG A 9 -2.40 -14.16 2.57
CA ARG A 9 -3.76 -13.57 2.66
C ARG A 9 -3.84 -12.42 3.65
N ARG A 10 -3.02 -12.46 4.71
CA ARG A 10 -2.93 -11.40 5.72
C ARG A 10 -2.28 -10.14 5.13
N ASP A 11 -1.24 -10.27 4.32
CA ASP A 11 -0.57 -9.15 3.68
C ASP A 11 -1.47 -8.45 2.67
N ARG A 12 -2.34 -9.19 1.99
CA ARG A 12 -3.35 -8.59 1.11
C ARG A 12 -4.35 -7.72 1.87
N ARG A 13 -4.80 -8.15 3.05
CA ARG A 13 -5.66 -7.31 3.91
C ARG A 13 -4.90 -6.09 4.41
N ASN A 14 -3.67 -6.28 4.86
CA ASN A 14 -2.83 -5.18 5.33
C ASN A 14 -2.57 -4.15 4.20
N LEU A 15 -2.31 -4.62 2.98
CA LEU A 15 -2.18 -3.78 1.79
C LEU A 15 -3.41 -2.89 1.60
N LEU A 16 -4.61 -3.48 1.59
CA LEU A 16 -5.86 -2.72 1.42
C LEU A 16 -6.06 -1.70 2.55
N VAL A 17 -5.75 -2.08 3.79
CA VAL A 17 -5.84 -1.18 4.95
C VAL A 17 -4.88 -0.01 4.79
N VAL A 18 -3.62 -0.26 4.43
CA VAL A 18 -2.62 0.79 4.22
C VAL A 18 -3.05 1.73 3.10
N MET A 19 -3.47 1.19 1.95
CA MET A 19 -3.94 2.00 0.83
C MET A 19 -5.13 2.89 1.22
N ALA A 20 -6.10 2.35 1.97
CA ALA A 20 -7.27 3.07 2.42
C ALA A 20 -6.92 4.17 3.43
N VAL A 21 -6.06 3.87 4.41
CA VAL A 21 -5.63 4.84 5.43
C VAL A 21 -4.86 5.98 4.78
N VAL A 22 -3.87 5.68 3.93
CA VAL A 22 -3.11 6.73 3.24
C VAL A 22 -4.03 7.58 2.36
N ALA A 23 -4.92 6.96 1.58
CA ALA A 23 -5.85 7.70 0.74
C ALA A 23 -6.75 8.64 1.55
N ALA A 24 -7.29 8.15 2.68
CA ALA A 24 -8.14 8.95 3.56
C ALA A 24 -7.36 10.12 4.20
N VAL A 25 -6.18 9.85 4.76
CA VAL A 25 -5.33 10.88 5.38
C VAL A 25 -4.92 11.93 4.36
N THR A 26 -4.45 11.51 3.19
CA THR A 26 -4.04 12.43 2.12
C THR A 26 -5.22 13.25 1.62
N ALA A 27 -6.40 12.66 1.44
CA ALA A 27 -7.60 13.42 1.06
C ALA A 27 -7.98 14.45 2.13
N VAL A 28 -7.88 14.11 3.42
CA VAL A 28 -8.18 15.03 4.53
C VAL A 28 -7.19 16.19 4.59
N VAL A 29 -5.90 15.94 4.42
CA VAL A 29 -4.86 16.98 4.57
C VAL A 29 -4.65 17.83 3.32
N SER A 30 -4.99 17.30 2.14
CA SER A 30 -4.82 18.02 0.87
C SER A 30 -5.73 19.24 0.77
N ALA A 31 -5.20 20.33 0.21
CA ALA A 31 -5.97 21.52 -0.13
C ALA A 31 -6.65 21.39 -1.51
N GLY A 32 -7.67 22.21 -1.75
CA GLY A 32 -8.39 22.27 -3.02
C GLY A 32 -9.82 21.74 -2.94
N THR A 33 -10.44 21.57 -4.11
CA THR A 33 -11.81 21.05 -4.21
C THR A 33 -11.89 19.60 -3.74
N ILE A 34 -13.08 19.16 -3.32
CA ILE A 34 -13.28 17.79 -2.84
C ILE A 34 -12.86 16.74 -3.87
N SER A 35 -13.12 17.00 -5.15
CA SER A 35 -12.73 16.12 -6.25
C SER A 35 -11.22 15.99 -6.38
N VAL A 36 -10.48 17.11 -6.30
CA VAL A 36 -9.01 17.10 -6.33
C VAL A 36 -8.44 16.33 -5.14
N ARG A 37 -8.97 16.58 -3.93
CA ARG A 37 -8.53 15.90 -2.71
C ARG A 37 -8.71 14.38 -2.78
N LEU A 38 -9.85 13.94 -3.32
CA LEU A 38 -10.11 12.51 -3.52
C LEU A 38 -9.16 11.90 -4.54
N VAL A 39 -8.92 12.55 -5.67
CA VAL A 39 -7.99 12.07 -6.71
C VAL A 39 -6.57 11.96 -6.15
N VAL A 40 -6.11 12.99 -5.44
CA VAL A 40 -4.77 12.99 -4.82
C VAL A 40 -4.67 11.88 -3.77
N GLY A 41 -5.69 11.70 -2.94
CA GLY A 41 -5.75 10.60 -1.97
C GLY A 41 -5.66 9.23 -2.63
N VAL A 42 -6.43 9.00 -3.69
CA VAL A 42 -6.38 7.73 -4.44
C VAL A 42 -4.99 7.48 -5.03
N ILE A 43 -4.38 8.50 -5.64
CA ILE A 43 -3.03 8.39 -6.21
C ILE A 43 -2.01 8.04 -5.11
N ALA A 44 -2.03 8.76 -3.98
CA ALA A 44 -1.13 8.50 -2.87
C ALA A 44 -1.32 7.10 -2.29
N GLY A 45 -2.58 6.67 -2.08
CA GLY A 45 -2.89 5.33 -1.62
C GLY A 45 -2.38 4.24 -2.57
N LEU A 46 -2.54 4.42 -3.89
CA LEU A 46 -2.01 3.50 -4.90
C LEU A 46 -0.48 3.43 -4.87
N ILE A 47 0.21 4.58 -4.79
CA ILE A 47 1.68 4.63 -4.68
C ILE A 47 2.14 3.89 -3.43
N SER A 48 1.53 4.16 -2.28
CA SER A 48 1.84 3.45 -1.03
C SER A 48 1.58 1.94 -1.14
N GLY A 49 0.53 1.53 -1.84
CA GLY A 49 0.26 0.12 -2.11
C GLY A 49 1.37 -0.55 -2.92
N VAL A 50 1.86 0.12 -3.96
CA VAL A 50 3.01 -0.38 -4.76
C VAL A 50 4.25 -0.51 -3.89
N VAL A 51 4.58 0.54 -3.11
CA VAL A 51 5.74 0.52 -2.20
C VAL A 51 5.63 -0.61 -1.18
N PHE A 52 4.43 -0.83 -0.62
CA PHE A 52 4.17 -1.92 0.31
C PHE A 52 4.45 -3.28 -0.34
N VAL A 53 3.89 -3.54 -1.52
CA VAL A 53 4.11 -4.79 -2.26
C VAL A 53 5.59 -5.01 -2.56
N VAL A 54 6.29 -3.98 -3.02
CA VAL A 54 7.73 -4.05 -3.32
C VAL A 54 8.52 -4.35 -2.05
N SER A 55 8.24 -3.64 -0.95
CA SER A 55 8.91 -3.84 0.33
C SER A 55 8.68 -5.25 0.87
N THR A 56 7.44 -5.74 0.88
CA THR A 56 7.13 -7.09 1.34
C THR A 56 7.78 -8.15 0.46
N ALA A 57 7.76 -7.98 -0.86
CA ALA A 57 8.43 -8.89 -1.78
C ALA A 57 9.96 -8.91 -1.56
N LEU A 58 10.56 -7.75 -1.30
CA LEU A 58 11.99 -7.64 -1.00
C LEU A 58 12.32 -8.32 0.32
N ILE A 59 11.56 -8.04 1.39
CA ILE A 59 11.74 -8.66 2.70
C ILE A 59 11.63 -10.18 2.60
N ASN A 60 10.62 -10.69 1.88
CA ASN A 60 10.44 -12.12 1.69
C ASN A 60 11.55 -12.75 0.83
N ARG A 61 12.09 -12.01 -0.14
CA ARG A 61 13.20 -12.47 -0.99
C ARG A 61 14.53 -12.56 -0.24
N TYR A 62 14.81 -11.61 0.64
CA TYR A 62 16.07 -11.53 1.39
C TYR A 62 15.96 -12.07 2.82
N LYS A 63 14.84 -12.71 3.17
CA LYS A 63 14.64 -13.31 4.48
C LYS A 63 15.71 -14.40 4.69
N PRO A 64 16.63 -14.26 5.67
CA PRO A 64 17.64 -15.29 5.92
C PRO A 64 16.98 -16.56 6.44
N GLU A 65 17.44 -17.74 6.00
CA GLU A 65 16.84 -19.05 6.32
C GLU A 65 16.96 -19.49 7.79
N HIS A 66 17.47 -18.63 8.69
CA HIS A 66 17.89 -19.02 10.04
C HIS A 66 17.19 -18.25 11.18
N TRP A 67 15.89 -17.99 11.04
CA TRP A 67 14.97 -17.73 12.17
C TRP A 67 13.64 -18.45 11.97
#